data_AF-A0A0P8XYH0-F1
#
_entry.id   AF-A0A0P8XYH0-F1
#
_cell.length_a   1.000
_cell.length_b   1.000
_cell.length_c   1.000
_cell.angle_alpha   90.00
_cell.angle_beta   90.00
_cell.angle_gamma   90.00
#
_symmetry.space_group_name_H-M   'P 1'
#
loop_
_entity.id
_entity.type
_entity.pdbx_description
1 polymer ?
#
loop_
_entity_poly.entity_id
_entity_poly.type
_entity_poly.pdbx_seq_one_letter_code
_entity_poly.pdbx_strand_id
1 'polypeptide(L)'
;MDVSASTSFESNNGTPDKKGHSFIGDSTLYDSALDHQLSTTVYKSCNVDSKRSSDLSEQQLDNMFHKQRQLIRTLSQVLPTTDDYNLCMRWMDTLRHCTPSEKYARYRLVQEMEHQLSRHGHLGEPFTNPDNLDCELEDLLDACSEGTCEISEADSRTLNVNRDLKVEHTYLRREVNIYRLKVAALQIETNHQENQITELIDEVCQKTNGFNSIRGNIMASAHKSLKSQTAETFPHRLLSQIFESFTGDDHFTGHFAGLDYQLKCIVEKICADNYESQRKSTEESVKEKVKALKQKLIQKYDKQLEKQAQNQQADALAMKKRCFEMLKKYLLENFQDADCKPEFIKQLKTLYEKEILKL
;
A
#
# COMPACT_ATOMS: atom_id res chain seq x y z
N MET A 1 23.74 -6.63 28.39
CA MET A 1 23.98 -5.18 28.39
C MET A 1 24.44 -4.85 26.99
N ASP A 2 23.48 -4.61 26.10
CA ASP A 2 23.74 -4.34 24.69
C ASP A 2 23.62 -2.83 24.47
N VAL A 3 24.71 -2.24 23.98
CA VAL A 3 24.83 -0.82 23.71
C VAL A 3 24.68 -0.63 22.20
N SER A 4 23.52 -0.12 21.78
CA SER A 4 23.23 0.25 20.39
C SER A 4 23.92 1.57 20.06
N ALA A 5 24.80 1.56 19.06
CA ALA A 5 25.42 2.75 18.50
C ALA A 5 24.58 3.29 17.34
N SER A 6 24.03 4.49 17.52
CA SER A 6 23.45 5.31 16.45
C SER A 6 24.56 6.07 15.73
N THR A 7 24.53 6.11 14.40
CA THR A 7 25.29 7.09 13.63
C THR A 7 24.35 7.93 12.79
N SER A 8 24.33 9.21 13.11
CA SER A 8 23.76 10.31 12.33
C SER A 8 24.63 10.59 11.11
N PHE A 9 24.01 10.93 9.98
CA PHE A 9 24.71 11.59 8.88
C PHE A 9 24.08 12.94 8.62
N GLU A 10 24.83 14.00 8.94
CA GLU A 10 24.63 15.35 8.43
C GLU A 10 25.01 15.39 6.95
N SER A 11 24.29 16.17 6.15
CA SER A 11 24.84 16.69 4.90
C SER A 11 24.39 18.12 4.67
N ASN A 12 25.38 18.89 4.27
CA ASN A 12 25.53 20.32 4.41
C ASN A 12 25.01 21.07 3.19
N ASN A 13 24.79 22.36 3.39
CA ASN A 13 24.26 23.37 2.46
C ASN A 13 24.97 23.43 1.09
N GLY A 14 24.16 23.67 0.05
CA GLY A 14 24.61 24.17 -1.24
C GLY A 14 23.44 24.74 -2.07
N THR A 15 23.23 26.05 -2.02
CA THR A 15 22.43 26.81 -3.00
C THR A 15 23.36 27.39 -4.07
N PRO A 16 22.91 27.56 -5.34
CA PRO A 16 22.39 28.87 -5.72
C PRO A 16 21.19 28.88 -6.72
N ASP A 17 20.24 29.75 -6.39
CA ASP A 17 19.38 30.67 -7.18
C ASP A 17 18.71 30.34 -8.55
N LYS A 18 17.36 30.38 -8.47
CA LYS A 18 16.36 31.20 -9.24
C LYS A 18 16.07 30.95 -10.74
N LYS A 19 14.82 30.52 -11.02
CA LYS A 19 13.73 31.36 -11.59
C LYS A 19 12.42 30.58 -11.88
N GLY A 20 11.31 31.09 -11.35
CA GLY A 20 10.04 31.25 -12.09
C GLY A 20 9.01 30.12 -12.06
N HIS A 21 8.14 30.10 -11.05
CA HIS A 21 6.72 30.48 -11.18
C HIS A 21 5.98 30.11 -9.87
N SER A 22 5.69 31.15 -9.09
CA SER A 22 4.73 31.11 -8.00
C SER A 22 3.33 31.02 -8.62
N PHE A 23 2.64 29.91 -8.41
CA PHE A 23 1.19 29.83 -8.61
C PHE A 23 0.54 29.94 -7.23
N ILE A 24 0.22 31.18 -6.85
CA ILE A 24 -0.69 31.49 -5.76
C ILE A 24 -2.08 31.10 -6.27
N GLY A 25 -2.59 29.97 -5.81
CA GLY A 25 -3.99 29.60 -5.98
C GLY A 25 -4.82 30.35 -4.95
N ASP A 26 -5.69 31.23 -5.43
CA ASP A 26 -6.72 31.95 -4.68
C ASP A 26 -7.56 31.01 -3.80
N SER A 27 -7.48 31.20 -2.48
CA SER A 27 -8.34 30.52 -1.49
C SER A 27 -9.38 31.47 -0.87
N THR A 28 -9.88 32.47 -1.59
CA THR A 28 -10.81 33.49 -1.04
C THR A 28 -12.17 33.57 -1.74
N LEU A 29 -12.52 32.62 -2.63
CA LEU A 29 -13.78 32.70 -3.39
C LEU A 29 -14.99 31.96 -2.79
N TYR A 30 -14.86 31.31 -1.62
CA TYR A 30 -15.94 30.48 -1.06
C TYR A 30 -16.44 30.87 0.33
N ASP A 31 -16.19 32.10 0.80
CA ASP A 31 -16.57 32.53 2.16
C ASP A 31 -17.59 33.69 2.20
N SER A 32 -18.24 34.02 1.08
CA SER A 32 -19.20 35.15 1.02
C SER A 32 -20.52 34.85 0.31
N ALA A 33 -20.68 33.69 -0.31
CA ALA A 33 -21.89 33.37 -1.09
C ALA A 33 -23.00 32.68 -0.26
N LEU A 34 -22.66 32.08 0.88
CA LEU A 34 -23.61 31.29 1.68
C LEU A 34 -24.34 32.08 2.79
N ASP A 35 -23.78 33.22 3.21
CA ASP A 35 -24.35 34.01 4.32
C ASP A 35 -25.47 34.98 3.88
N HIS A 36 -25.55 35.28 2.58
CA HIS A 36 -26.56 36.21 2.04
C HIS A 36 -27.90 35.57 1.65
N GLN A 37 -27.97 34.24 1.47
CA GLN A 37 -29.20 33.59 0.99
C GLN A 37 -30.13 33.07 2.10
N LEU A 38 -29.67 32.97 3.35
CA LEU A 38 -30.50 32.47 4.47
C LEU A 38 -30.99 33.56 5.44
N SER A 39 -30.50 34.80 5.33
CA SER A 39 -30.91 35.91 6.20
C SER A 39 -32.09 36.76 5.69
N THR A 40 -32.55 36.58 4.44
CA THR A 40 -33.49 37.53 3.80
C THR A 40 -34.92 37.03 3.62
N THR A 41 -35.24 35.76 3.87
CA THR A 41 -36.58 35.20 3.56
C THR A 41 -37.45 34.88 4.78
N VAL A 42 -36.97 35.08 6.02
CA VAL A 42 -37.73 34.69 7.24
C VAL A 42 -38.03 35.86 8.19
N TYR A 43 -37.51 37.07 7.93
CA TYR A 43 -37.66 38.23 8.83
C TYR A 43 -38.50 39.37 8.24
N LYS A 44 -39.71 39.08 7.72
CA LYS A 44 -40.62 40.13 7.23
C LYS A 44 -42.11 39.98 7.59
N SER A 45 -42.44 39.10 8.52
CA SER A 45 -43.79 39.03 9.09
C SER A 45 -43.65 38.94 10.61
N CYS A 46 -44.44 39.74 11.32
CA CYS A 46 -44.45 39.89 12.78
C CYS A 46 -43.44 40.91 13.36
N ASN A 47 -43.54 42.17 12.92
CA ASN A 47 -43.10 43.29 13.75
C ASN A 47 -43.99 44.53 13.48
N VAL A 48 -45.25 44.47 13.91
CA VAL A 48 -46.12 45.64 14.03
C VAL A 48 -46.79 45.56 15.39
N ASP A 49 -46.00 45.82 16.45
CA ASP A 49 -46.53 46.09 17.77
C ASP A 49 -46.31 47.56 18.14
N SER A 50 -47.36 48.15 18.71
CA SER A 50 -47.39 49.40 19.48
C SER A 50 -47.05 50.70 18.74
N LYS A 51 -48.01 51.22 17.96
CA LYS A 51 -48.17 52.68 17.78
C LYS A 51 -49.37 53.15 18.60
N ARG A 52 -49.10 54.10 19.52
CA ARG A 52 -50.10 54.75 20.37
C ARG A 52 -51.18 55.47 19.53
N SER A 53 -52.34 55.60 20.15
CA SER A 53 -53.71 55.77 19.64
C SER A 53 -54.09 57.11 18.97
N SER A 54 -53.19 57.79 18.25
CA SER A 54 -53.54 59.11 17.66
C SER A 54 -53.16 59.33 16.18
N ASP A 55 -52.60 58.34 15.48
CA ASP A 55 -52.03 58.53 14.12
C ASP A 55 -52.48 57.49 13.07
N LEU A 56 -53.52 56.69 13.34
CA LEU A 56 -54.05 55.77 12.35
C LEU A 56 -55.10 56.47 11.49
N SER A 57 -54.82 56.61 10.20
CA SER A 57 -55.80 57.14 9.25
C SER A 57 -57.02 56.22 9.19
N GLU A 58 -58.22 56.78 8.96
CA GLU A 58 -59.45 56.00 8.83
C GLU A 58 -59.32 54.85 7.82
N GLN A 59 -58.60 55.09 6.72
CA GLN A 59 -58.36 54.10 5.67
C GLN A 59 -57.50 52.93 6.17
N GLN A 60 -56.59 53.15 7.11
CA GLN A 60 -55.81 52.08 7.74
C GLN A 60 -56.67 51.25 8.68
N LEU A 61 -57.56 51.87 9.46
CA LEU A 61 -58.48 51.16 10.35
C LEU A 61 -59.47 50.29 9.55
N ASP A 62 -59.99 50.80 8.43
CA ASP A 62 -60.86 50.03 7.52
C ASP A 62 -60.13 48.82 6.91
N ASN A 63 -58.89 49.00 6.47
CA ASN A 63 -58.06 47.92 5.94
C ASN A 63 -57.72 46.85 6.99
N MET A 64 -57.44 47.28 8.23
CA MET A 64 -57.16 46.35 9.33
C MET A 64 -58.41 45.57 9.73
N PHE A 65 -59.56 46.25 9.82
CA PHE A 65 -60.85 45.60 10.03
C PHE A 65 -61.14 44.54 8.96
N HIS A 66 -60.85 44.81 7.69
CA HIS A 66 -61.05 43.84 6.61
C HIS A 66 -60.15 42.59 6.75
N LYS A 67 -58.89 42.77 7.14
CA LYS A 67 -57.97 41.64 7.39
C LYS A 67 -58.42 40.80 8.57
N GLN A 68 -58.75 41.44 9.69
CA GLN A 68 -59.19 40.73 10.90
C GLN A 68 -60.54 40.06 10.71
N ARG A 69 -61.44 40.64 9.93
CA ARG A 69 -62.70 40.02 9.53
C ARG A 69 -62.50 38.71 8.77
N GLN A 70 -61.49 38.63 7.91
CA GLN A 70 -61.16 37.39 7.21
C GLN A 70 -60.60 36.33 8.17
N LEU A 71 -59.75 36.74 9.11
CA LEU A 71 -59.21 35.86 10.15
C LEU A 71 -60.31 35.32 11.06
N ILE A 72 -61.18 36.19 11.59
CA ILE A 72 -62.31 35.79 12.44
C ILE A 72 -63.26 34.86 11.70
N ARG A 73 -63.55 35.09 10.41
CA ARG A 73 -64.35 34.14 9.61
C ARG A 73 -63.70 32.77 9.47
N THR A 74 -62.38 32.71 9.41
CA THR A 74 -61.64 31.45 9.32
C THR A 74 -61.67 30.74 10.68
N LEU A 75 -61.45 31.47 11.76
CA LEU A 75 -61.52 30.95 13.12
C LEU A 75 -62.93 30.48 13.49
N SER A 76 -63.96 31.23 13.07
CA SER A 76 -65.35 30.92 13.41
C SER A 76 -65.88 29.67 12.70
N GLN A 77 -65.37 29.34 11.51
CA GLN A 77 -65.72 28.10 10.79
C GLN A 77 -65.28 26.82 11.52
N VAL A 78 -64.33 26.94 12.45
CA VAL A 78 -63.78 25.82 13.22
C VAL A 78 -64.42 25.74 14.62
N LEU A 79 -65.40 26.60 14.92
CA LEU A 79 -66.06 26.61 16.22
C LEU A 79 -66.93 25.36 16.44
N PRO A 80 -66.94 24.79 17.66
CA PRO A 80 -67.62 23.53 17.97
C PRO A 80 -69.15 23.63 18.01
N THR A 81 -69.71 24.85 18.07
CA THR A 81 -71.12 25.15 18.39
C THR A 81 -71.71 26.13 17.37
N THR A 82 -72.88 25.80 16.82
CA THR A 82 -73.58 26.65 15.83
C THR A 82 -73.96 28.03 16.40
N ASP A 83 -74.20 28.10 17.71
CA ASP A 83 -74.61 29.34 18.39
C ASP A 83 -73.47 30.38 18.45
N ASP A 84 -72.23 29.94 18.72
CA ASP A 84 -71.06 30.84 18.75
C ASP A 84 -70.68 31.36 17.37
N TYR A 85 -70.85 30.53 16.34
CA TYR A 85 -70.71 30.96 14.95
C TYR A 85 -71.75 32.03 14.59
N ASN A 86 -73.02 31.80 14.93
CA ASN A 86 -74.09 32.76 14.70
C ASN A 86 -73.84 34.08 15.46
N LEU A 87 -73.37 33.99 16.71
CA LEU A 87 -73.02 35.14 17.53
C LEU A 87 -71.88 35.96 16.90
N CYS A 88 -70.80 35.29 16.46
CA CYS A 88 -69.72 35.93 15.71
C CYS A 88 -70.25 36.67 14.48
N MET A 89 -71.12 36.03 13.71
CA MET A 89 -71.65 36.62 12.48
C MET A 89 -72.55 37.81 12.73
N ARG A 90 -73.35 37.81 13.82
CA ARG A 90 -74.16 38.96 14.24
C ARG A 90 -73.30 40.15 14.61
N TRP A 91 -72.28 39.94 15.46
CA TRP A 91 -71.33 40.99 15.80
C TRP A 91 -70.59 41.54 14.59
N MET A 92 -70.16 40.67 13.67
CA MET A 92 -69.47 41.10 12.45
C MET A 92 -70.37 41.87 11.47
N ASP A 93 -71.70 41.73 11.59
CA ASP A 93 -72.67 42.52 10.83
C ASP A 93 -72.91 43.87 11.51
N THR A 94 -73.11 43.90 12.84
CA THR A 94 -73.21 45.16 13.61
C THR A 94 -71.97 46.03 13.43
N LEU A 95 -70.78 45.44 13.59
CA LEU A 95 -69.49 46.11 13.42
C LEU A 95 -69.26 46.57 11.96
N ARG A 96 -69.99 46.05 10.98
CA ARG A 96 -69.88 46.53 9.60
C ARG A 96 -70.50 47.93 9.43
N HIS A 97 -71.51 48.24 10.24
CA HIS A 97 -72.36 49.42 10.07
C HIS A 97 -71.97 50.61 10.98
N CYS A 98 -70.79 50.58 11.59
CA CYS A 98 -70.28 51.65 12.45
C CYS A 98 -70.12 52.99 11.72
N THR A 99 -70.32 54.08 12.47
CA THR A 99 -70.07 55.46 12.02
C THR A 99 -68.56 55.76 11.92
N PRO A 100 -68.15 56.84 11.21
CA PRO A 100 -66.74 57.21 11.11
C PRO A 100 -66.06 57.48 12.46
N SER A 101 -66.78 58.03 13.43
CA SER A 101 -66.31 58.26 14.81
C SER A 101 -65.97 56.95 15.53
N GLU A 102 -66.72 55.88 15.28
CA GLU A 102 -66.60 54.60 16.00
C GLU A 102 -65.59 53.62 15.35
N LYS A 103 -64.89 54.03 14.28
CA LYS A 103 -63.96 53.15 13.53
C LYS A 103 -62.85 52.59 14.42
N TYR A 104 -62.38 53.36 15.39
CA TYR A 104 -61.36 52.93 16.34
C TYR A 104 -61.92 51.91 17.35
N ALA A 105 -63.08 52.19 17.92
CA ALA A 105 -63.76 51.28 18.85
C ALA A 105 -64.06 49.93 18.18
N ARG A 106 -64.57 49.95 16.96
CA ARG A 106 -64.74 48.76 16.13
C ARG A 106 -63.46 47.95 15.97
N TYR A 107 -62.35 48.61 15.63
CA TYR A 107 -61.07 47.91 15.45
C TYR A 107 -60.63 47.20 16.74
N ARG A 108 -60.76 47.87 17.89
CA ARG A 108 -60.38 47.30 19.20
C ARG A 108 -61.27 46.13 19.60
N LEU A 109 -62.58 46.24 19.40
CA LEU A 109 -63.51 45.14 19.69
C LEU A 109 -63.26 43.93 18.78
N VAL A 110 -62.90 44.16 17.52
CA VAL A 110 -62.54 43.09 16.58
C VAL A 110 -61.21 42.41 16.96
N GLN A 111 -60.23 43.18 17.46
CA GLN A 111 -59.02 42.60 18.07
C GLN A 111 -59.37 41.71 19.26
N GLU A 112 -60.29 42.15 20.11
CA GLU A 112 -60.71 41.39 21.30
C GLU A 112 -61.46 40.11 20.91
N MET A 113 -62.37 40.17 19.93
CA MET A 113 -63.01 38.97 19.36
C MET A 113 -61.98 37.98 18.81
N GLU A 114 -60.99 38.45 18.04
CA GLU A 114 -59.90 37.61 17.52
C GLU A 114 -59.11 36.95 18.65
N HIS A 115 -58.79 37.71 19.71
CA HIS A 115 -58.09 37.22 20.88
C HIS A 115 -58.87 36.12 21.60
N GLN A 116 -60.15 36.37 21.91
CA GLN A 116 -61.01 35.41 22.61
C GLN A 116 -61.21 34.13 21.80
N LEU A 117 -61.44 34.24 20.49
CA LEU A 117 -61.58 33.08 19.60
C LEU A 117 -60.28 32.28 19.50
N SER A 118 -59.12 32.95 19.42
CA SER A 118 -57.82 32.27 19.31
C SER A 118 -57.38 31.61 20.62
N ARG A 119 -57.74 32.19 21.77
CA ARG A 119 -57.27 31.75 23.09
C ARG A 119 -58.24 30.81 23.79
N HIS A 120 -59.53 31.10 23.74
CA HIS A 120 -60.57 30.38 24.49
C HIS A 120 -61.45 29.51 23.58
N GLY A 121 -61.42 29.74 22.26
CA GLY A 121 -62.23 28.98 21.29
C GLY A 121 -63.73 29.27 21.36
N HIS A 122 -64.15 30.34 22.06
CA HIS A 122 -65.53 30.84 22.14
C HIS A 122 -65.50 32.34 22.46
N LEU A 123 -66.63 33.03 22.24
CA LEU A 123 -66.80 34.43 22.63
C LEU A 123 -67.35 34.52 24.07
N GLY A 124 -66.78 35.40 24.87
CA GLY A 124 -67.29 35.78 26.20
C GLY A 124 -67.85 37.20 26.22
N GLU A 125 -68.03 37.77 27.40
CA GLU A 125 -68.39 39.18 27.55
C GLU A 125 -67.34 40.08 26.85
N PRO A 126 -67.76 41.17 26.16
CA PRO A 126 -69.13 41.73 26.08
C PRO A 126 -70.01 41.07 25.01
N PHE A 127 -69.47 40.11 24.24
CA PHE A 127 -70.09 39.62 23.02
C PHE A 127 -71.26 38.66 23.26
N THR A 128 -71.39 38.10 24.47
CA THR A 128 -72.46 37.19 24.86
C THR A 128 -73.76 37.89 25.26
N ASN A 129 -73.70 39.17 25.68
CA ASN A 129 -74.88 39.93 26.06
C ASN A 129 -75.58 40.50 24.81
N PRO A 130 -76.84 40.15 24.52
CA PRO A 130 -77.55 40.67 23.34
C PRO A 130 -77.88 42.16 23.44
N ASP A 131 -78.03 42.71 24.65
CA ASP A 131 -78.34 44.13 24.85
C ASP A 131 -77.19 45.05 24.41
N ASN A 132 -75.97 44.50 24.38
CA ASN A 132 -74.76 45.19 23.97
C ASN A 132 -74.67 45.45 22.46
N LEU A 133 -75.52 44.81 21.64
CA LEU A 133 -75.55 45.05 20.19
C LEU A 133 -76.12 46.42 19.83
N ASP A 134 -76.91 47.02 20.73
CA ASP A 134 -77.57 48.32 20.55
C ASP A 134 -76.84 49.46 21.31
N CYS A 135 -75.70 49.15 21.97
CA CYS A 135 -74.87 50.14 22.67
C CYS A 135 -73.91 50.88 21.73
N GLU A 136 -73.54 52.11 22.10
CA GLU A 136 -72.47 52.84 21.41
C GLU A 136 -71.14 52.08 21.59
N LEU A 137 -70.37 51.95 20.51
CA LEU A 137 -69.16 51.12 20.52
C LEU A 137 -68.06 51.66 21.44
N GLU A 138 -68.04 52.98 21.68
CA GLU A 138 -67.08 53.62 22.58
C GLU A 138 -67.37 53.28 24.04
N ASP A 139 -68.64 53.34 24.48
CA ASP A 139 -69.05 52.95 25.83
C ASP A 139 -68.74 51.48 26.12
N LEU A 140 -68.92 50.62 25.12
CA LEU A 140 -68.65 49.19 25.21
C LEU A 140 -67.16 48.89 25.25
N LEU A 141 -66.34 49.67 24.52
CA LEU A 141 -64.89 49.60 24.60
C LEU A 141 -64.38 50.02 26.00
N ASP A 142 -64.96 51.06 26.58
CA ASP A 142 -64.60 51.51 27.92
C ASP A 142 -64.92 50.44 28.98
N ALA A 143 -66.09 49.79 28.89
CA ALA A 143 -66.45 48.66 29.74
C ALA A 143 -65.52 47.44 29.56
N CYS A 144 -65.00 47.18 28.35
CA CYS A 144 -63.98 46.15 28.11
C CYS A 144 -62.60 46.56 28.66
N SER A 145 -62.28 47.85 28.66
CA SER A 145 -61.00 48.36 29.11
C SER A 145 -60.85 48.37 30.63
N GLU A 146 -61.95 48.52 31.36
CA GLU A 146 -61.98 48.42 32.84
C GLU A 146 -61.90 46.95 33.34
N GLY A 147 -62.03 45.96 32.45
CA GLY A 147 -62.09 44.53 32.79
C GLY A 147 -60.80 43.72 32.61
N THR A 148 -59.78 44.17 31.85
CA THR A 148 -58.59 43.34 31.58
C THR A 148 -57.32 44.14 31.28
N CYS A 149 -56.40 44.21 32.27
CA CYS A 149 -54.96 43.91 32.14
C CYS A 149 -54.14 44.49 33.31
N GLU A 150 -54.35 44.01 34.54
CA GLU A 150 -53.20 43.84 35.42
C GLU A 150 -52.49 42.57 34.94
N ILE A 151 -51.36 42.72 34.26
CA ILE A 151 -50.44 41.59 34.06
C ILE A 151 -49.99 41.19 35.47
N SER A 152 -50.55 40.10 36.00
CA SER A 152 -50.12 39.52 37.27
C SER A 152 -48.59 39.40 37.27
N GLU A 153 -47.92 39.68 38.39
CA GLU A 153 -46.47 39.49 38.52
C GLU A 153 -46.02 38.08 38.11
N ALA A 154 -46.90 37.08 38.24
CA ALA A 154 -46.66 35.71 37.79
C ALA A 154 -46.56 35.59 36.26
N ASP A 155 -47.34 36.36 35.51
CA ASP A 155 -47.29 36.38 34.04
C ASP A 155 -46.07 37.13 33.52
N SER A 156 -45.68 38.22 34.20
CA SER A 156 -44.42 38.92 33.90
C SER A 156 -43.18 38.06 34.16
N ARG A 157 -43.17 37.26 35.24
CA ARG A 157 -42.07 36.32 35.52
C ARG A 157 -42.01 35.18 34.49
N THR A 158 -43.17 34.62 34.12
CA THR A 158 -43.26 33.58 33.08
C THR A 158 -42.79 34.08 31.71
N LEU A 159 -43.13 35.33 31.35
CA LEU A 159 -42.65 35.96 30.11
C LEU A 159 -41.13 36.16 30.10
N ASN A 160 -40.53 36.57 31.23
CA ASN A 160 -39.08 36.74 31.36
C ASN A 160 -38.34 35.39 31.26
N VAL A 161 -38.81 34.34 31.94
CA VAL A 161 -38.20 32.99 31.83
C VAL A 161 -38.29 32.45 30.40
N ASN A 162 -39.42 32.66 29.73
CA ASN A 162 -39.57 32.29 28.31
C ASN A 162 -38.62 33.07 27.39
N ARG A 163 -38.34 34.33 27.71
CA ARG A 163 -37.35 35.13 26.98
C ARG A 163 -35.93 34.57 27.16
N ASP A 164 -35.55 34.23 28.39
CA ASP A 164 -34.24 33.69 28.70
C ASP A 164 -34.04 32.30 28.07
N LEU A 165 -35.05 31.42 28.15
CA LEU A 165 -35.06 30.12 27.47
C LEU A 165 -34.95 30.25 25.95
N LYS A 166 -35.60 31.25 25.33
CA LYS A 166 -35.45 31.51 23.89
C LYS A 166 -34.02 31.92 23.55
N VAL A 167 -33.40 32.78 24.36
CA VAL A 167 -31.99 33.18 24.16
C VAL A 167 -31.08 31.96 24.27
N GLU A 168 -31.22 31.16 25.32
CA GLU A 168 -30.44 29.93 25.52
C GLU A 168 -30.65 28.93 24.38
N HIS A 169 -31.89 28.71 23.94
CA HIS A 169 -32.20 27.86 22.81
C HIS A 169 -31.53 28.37 21.52
N THR A 170 -31.51 29.68 21.28
CA THR A 170 -30.79 30.23 20.11
C THR A 170 -29.29 30.05 20.22
N TYR A 171 -28.72 30.17 21.42
CA TYR A 171 -27.30 29.93 21.68
C TYR A 171 -26.93 28.47 21.43
N LEU A 172 -27.64 27.52 22.06
CA LEU A 172 -27.40 26.09 21.87
C LEU A 172 -27.58 25.65 20.42
N ARG A 173 -28.58 26.20 19.72
CA ARG A 173 -28.76 25.94 18.28
C ARG A 173 -27.53 26.39 17.46
N ARG A 174 -26.94 27.54 17.78
CA ARG A 174 -25.70 28.00 17.12
C ARG A 174 -24.54 27.06 17.44
N GLU A 175 -24.40 26.66 18.70
CA GLU A 175 -23.33 25.74 19.12
C GLU A 175 -23.42 24.38 18.40
N VAL A 176 -24.63 23.81 18.33
CA VAL A 176 -24.90 22.58 17.55
C VAL A 176 -24.53 22.75 16.08
N ASN A 177 -24.86 23.89 15.47
CA ASN A 177 -24.51 24.14 14.07
C ASN A 177 -22.99 24.27 13.87
N ILE A 178 -22.27 24.88 14.82
CA ILE A 178 -20.80 24.95 14.80
C ILE A 178 -20.20 23.55 14.85
N TYR A 179 -20.66 22.69 15.77
CA TYR A 179 -20.15 21.31 15.85
C TYR A 179 -20.50 20.49 14.61
N ARG A 180 -21.70 20.67 14.02
CA ARG A 180 -22.06 20.02 12.75
C ARG A 180 -21.13 20.41 11.61
N LEU A 181 -20.79 21.70 11.50
CA LEU A 181 -19.80 22.18 10.51
C LEU A 181 -18.42 21.58 10.76
N LYS A 182 -17.98 21.53 12.03
CA LYS A 182 -16.69 20.93 12.40
C LYS A 182 -16.61 19.44 12.04
N VAL A 183 -17.68 18.69 12.31
CA VAL A 183 -17.77 17.27 11.93
C VAL A 183 -17.73 17.11 10.41
N ALA A 184 -18.46 17.94 9.66
CA ALA A 184 -18.42 17.89 8.19
C ALA A 184 -17.03 18.20 7.62
N ALA A 185 -16.35 19.23 8.17
CA ALA A 185 -14.99 19.57 7.77
C ALA A 185 -13.99 18.44 8.04
N LEU A 186 -14.04 17.85 9.24
CA LEU A 186 -13.20 16.70 9.60
C LEU A 186 -13.49 15.49 8.72
N GLN A 187 -14.76 15.23 8.38
CA GLN A 187 -15.11 14.13 7.47
C GLN A 187 -14.52 14.34 6.08
N ILE A 188 -14.54 15.56 5.55
CA ILE A 188 -13.92 15.89 4.26
C ILE A 188 -12.40 15.67 4.34
N GLU A 189 -11.76 16.10 5.41
CA GLU A 189 -10.32 15.91 5.63
C GLU A 189 -9.95 14.42 5.74
N THR A 190 -10.71 13.63 6.51
CA THR A 190 -10.53 12.18 6.62
C THR A 190 -10.67 11.51 5.25
N ASN A 191 -11.74 11.81 4.51
CA ASN A 191 -11.94 11.24 3.17
C ASN A 191 -10.79 11.61 2.22
N HIS A 192 -10.27 12.84 2.32
CA HIS A 192 -9.14 13.27 1.51
C HIS A 192 -7.86 12.49 1.85
N GLN A 193 -7.57 12.30 3.14
CA GLN A 193 -6.42 11.52 3.60
C GLN A 193 -6.54 10.04 3.21
N GLU A 194 -7.72 9.43 3.33
CA GLU A 194 -7.98 8.05 2.89
C GLU A 194 -7.74 7.85 1.39
N ASN A 195 -8.16 8.82 0.56
CA ASN A 195 -7.88 8.80 -0.87
C ASN A 195 -6.39 8.88 -1.16
N GLN A 196 -5.64 9.78 -0.50
CA GLN A 196 -4.18 9.86 -0.65
C GLN A 196 -3.48 8.57 -0.25
N ILE A 197 -3.90 7.94 0.85
CA ILE A 197 -3.35 6.65 1.29
C ILE A 197 -3.59 5.58 0.23
N THR A 198 -4.79 5.55 -0.36
CA THR A 198 -5.13 4.58 -1.41
C THR A 198 -4.27 4.76 -2.66
N GLU A 199 -4.07 6.00 -3.11
CA GLU A 199 -3.19 6.32 -4.24
C GLU A 199 -1.73 5.89 -3.97
N LEU A 200 -1.22 6.14 -2.76
CA LEU A 200 0.12 5.70 -2.36
C LEU A 200 0.25 4.19 -2.34
N ILE A 201 -0.77 3.46 -1.86
CA ILE A 201 -0.79 2.00 -1.87
C ILE A 201 -0.74 1.49 -3.31
N ASP A 202 -1.54 2.05 -4.22
CA ASP A 202 -1.56 1.65 -5.62
C ASP A 202 -0.21 1.91 -6.30
N GLU A 203 0.42 3.05 -6.03
CA GLU A 203 1.76 3.37 -6.53
C GLU A 203 2.81 2.36 -6.03
N VAL A 204 2.79 2.02 -4.74
CA VAL A 204 3.69 1.01 -4.16
C VAL A 204 3.44 -0.36 -4.78
N CYS A 205 2.18 -0.76 -4.97
CA CYS A 205 1.84 -2.03 -5.61
C CYS A 205 2.34 -2.08 -7.05
N GLN A 206 2.14 -1.02 -7.84
CA GLN A 206 2.62 -0.94 -9.21
C GLN A 206 4.16 -1.02 -9.29
N LYS A 207 4.87 -0.25 -8.45
CA LYS A 207 6.34 -0.29 -8.39
C LYS A 207 6.85 -1.66 -7.97
N THR A 208 6.22 -2.29 -6.98
CA THR A 208 6.60 -3.62 -6.48
C THR A 208 6.38 -4.69 -7.55
N ASN A 209 5.26 -4.64 -8.26
CA ASN A 209 4.97 -5.57 -9.35
C ASN A 209 5.94 -5.40 -10.52
N GLY A 210 6.25 -4.16 -10.91
CA GLY A 210 7.25 -3.86 -11.93
C GLY A 210 8.64 -4.38 -11.54
N PHE A 211 9.08 -4.12 -10.29
CA PHE A 211 10.34 -4.62 -9.77
C PHE A 211 10.41 -6.15 -9.74
N ASN A 212 9.35 -6.82 -9.25
CA ASN A 212 9.29 -8.28 -9.21
C ASN A 212 9.34 -8.91 -10.60
N SER A 213 8.69 -8.28 -11.59
CA SER A 213 8.76 -8.70 -12.99
C SER A 213 10.17 -8.57 -13.55
N ILE A 214 10.82 -7.42 -13.36
CA ILE A 214 12.21 -7.16 -13.78
C ILE A 214 13.15 -8.19 -13.14
N ARG A 215 13.04 -8.39 -11.83
CA ARG A 215 13.83 -9.36 -11.08
C ARG A 215 13.61 -10.78 -11.60
N GLY A 216 12.36 -11.17 -11.87
CA GLY A 216 12.02 -12.47 -12.43
C GLY A 216 12.69 -12.70 -13.79
N ASN A 217 12.63 -11.70 -14.67
CA ASN A 217 13.24 -11.73 -15.99
C ASN A 217 14.77 -11.86 -15.91
N ILE A 218 15.43 -11.04 -15.08
CA ILE A 218 16.89 -11.11 -14.88
C ILE A 218 17.30 -12.50 -14.36
N MET A 219 16.59 -13.04 -13.37
CA MET A 219 16.92 -14.36 -12.80
C MET A 219 16.72 -15.48 -13.83
N ALA A 220 15.65 -15.42 -14.63
CA ALA A 220 15.41 -16.38 -15.70
C ALA A 220 16.49 -16.31 -16.79
N SER A 221 16.84 -15.09 -17.23
CA SER A 221 17.91 -14.85 -18.22
C SER A 221 19.27 -15.27 -17.68
N ALA A 222 19.58 -15.03 -16.41
CA ALA A 222 20.81 -15.49 -15.77
C ALA A 222 20.90 -17.01 -15.71
N HIS A 223 19.80 -17.66 -15.34
CA HIS A 223 19.76 -19.12 -15.31
C HIS A 223 19.89 -19.72 -16.72
N LYS A 224 19.28 -19.10 -17.74
CA LYS A 224 19.44 -19.49 -19.14
C LYS A 224 20.88 -19.28 -19.63
N SER A 225 21.46 -18.12 -19.33
CA SER A 225 22.84 -17.76 -19.67
C SER A 225 23.81 -18.78 -19.08
N LEU A 226 23.75 -19.01 -17.76
CA LEU A 226 24.59 -20.01 -17.07
C LEU A 226 24.42 -21.42 -17.62
N LYS A 227 23.18 -21.86 -17.91
CA LYS A 227 22.94 -23.19 -18.51
C LYS A 227 23.49 -23.34 -19.93
N SER A 228 23.63 -22.24 -20.66
CA SER A 228 24.19 -22.26 -22.01
C SER A 228 25.73 -22.30 -22.02
N GLN A 229 26.37 -22.00 -20.89
CA GLN A 229 27.82 -22.03 -20.78
C GLN A 229 28.34 -23.47 -20.71
N THR A 230 29.43 -23.71 -21.44
CA THR A 230 30.22 -24.95 -21.42
C THR A 230 31.66 -24.62 -21.01
N ALA A 231 32.48 -25.63 -20.73
CA ALA A 231 33.90 -25.42 -20.41
C ALA A 231 34.68 -24.67 -21.51
N GLU A 232 34.24 -24.78 -22.77
CA GLU A 232 34.88 -24.12 -23.91
C GLU A 232 34.30 -22.73 -24.20
N THR A 233 33.03 -22.50 -23.84
CA THR A 233 32.34 -21.25 -24.13
C THR A 233 32.34 -20.29 -22.96
N PHE A 234 32.62 -20.73 -21.73
CA PHE A 234 32.70 -19.82 -20.59
C PHE A 234 33.92 -18.88 -20.68
N PRO A 235 33.78 -17.56 -20.45
CA PRO A 235 32.58 -16.80 -20.07
C PRO A 235 32.00 -15.96 -21.24
N HIS A 236 31.69 -16.58 -22.38
CA HIS A 236 31.29 -15.87 -23.59
C HIS A 236 29.87 -15.31 -23.47
N ARG A 237 29.76 -13.97 -23.63
CA ARG A 237 28.51 -13.21 -23.64
C ARG A 237 27.62 -13.44 -22.41
N LEU A 238 28.22 -13.80 -21.27
CA LEU A 238 27.48 -14.18 -20.06
C LEU A 238 26.55 -13.05 -19.59
N LEU A 239 27.10 -11.85 -19.44
CA LEU A 239 26.39 -10.67 -18.96
C LEU A 239 25.48 -10.10 -20.05
N SER A 240 25.94 -10.06 -21.30
CA SER A 240 25.12 -9.64 -22.44
C SER A 240 23.85 -10.48 -22.58
N GLN A 241 23.92 -11.78 -22.30
CA GLN A 241 22.75 -12.66 -22.28
C GLN A 241 21.84 -12.45 -21.06
N ILE A 242 22.39 -12.11 -19.90
CA ILE A 242 21.60 -11.80 -18.69
C ILE A 242 20.72 -10.57 -18.93
N PHE A 243 21.31 -9.55 -19.54
CA PHE A 243 20.68 -8.24 -19.72
C PHE A 243 20.10 -8.01 -21.13
N GLU A 244 19.98 -9.06 -21.95
CA GLU A 244 19.45 -8.99 -23.33
C GLU A 244 18.05 -8.38 -23.40
N SER A 245 17.22 -8.58 -22.38
CA SER A 245 15.87 -8.00 -22.30
C SER A 245 15.84 -6.50 -22.04
N PHE A 246 16.99 -5.87 -21.74
CA PHE A 246 17.12 -4.45 -21.42
C PHE A 246 17.81 -3.67 -22.54
N THR A 247 17.77 -4.19 -23.77
CA THR A 247 18.43 -3.69 -25.00
C THR A 247 17.89 -2.37 -25.56
N GLY A 248 17.11 -1.61 -24.78
CA GLY A 248 16.59 -0.30 -25.20
C GLY A 248 17.65 0.80 -25.31
N ASP A 249 18.86 0.55 -24.82
CA ASP A 249 19.99 1.49 -24.84
C ASP A 249 21.24 0.80 -25.42
N ASP A 250 21.71 1.31 -26.56
CA ASP A 250 22.92 0.84 -27.24
C ASP A 250 24.17 1.01 -26.36
N HIS A 251 24.22 2.06 -25.53
CA HIS A 251 25.31 2.28 -24.58
C HIS A 251 25.29 1.20 -23.48
N PHE A 252 24.10 0.85 -22.97
CA PHE A 252 23.93 -0.20 -21.98
C PHE A 252 24.35 -1.58 -22.52
N THR A 253 23.97 -1.88 -23.76
CA THR A 253 24.36 -3.13 -24.43
C THR A 253 25.88 -3.18 -24.67
N GLY A 254 26.47 -2.07 -25.10
CA GLY A 254 27.93 -1.94 -25.26
C GLY A 254 28.69 -2.11 -23.95
N HIS A 255 28.14 -1.62 -22.83
CA HIS A 255 28.75 -1.77 -21.50
C HIS A 255 28.91 -3.25 -21.10
N PHE A 256 27.86 -4.07 -21.26
CA PHE A 256 27.95 -5.49 -20.92
C PHE A 256 28.84 -6.28 -21.88
N ALA A 257 28.87 -5.92 -23.16
CA ALA A 257 29.83 -6.50 -24.10
C ALA A 257 31.28 -6.23 -23.67
N GLY A 258 31.55 -5.02 -23.16
CA GLY A 258 32.85 -4.65 -22.58
C GLY A 258 33.19 -5.45 -21.32
N LEU A 259 32.21 -5.65 -20.43
CA LEU A 259 32.39 -6.48 -19.23
C LEU A 259 32.61 -7.95 -19.57
N ASP A 260 31.89 -8.50 -20.55
CA ASP A 260 32.09 -9.87 -21.03
C ASP A 260 33.51 -10.06 -21.60
N TYR A 261 34.02 -9.06 -22.32
CA TYR A 261 35.40 -9.09 -22.81
C TYR A 261 36.42 -9.09 -21.65
N GLN A 262 36.23 -8.22 -20.65
CA GLN A 262 37.11 -8.19 -19.49
C GLN A 262 37.07 -9.50 -18.70
N LEU A 263 35.88 -10.06 -18.50
CA LEU A 263 35.69 -11.34 -17.82
C LEU A 263 36.39 -12.47 -18.59
N LYS A 264 36.29 -12.48 -19.92
CA LYS A 264 37.02 -13.42 -20.78
C LYS A 264 38.53 -13.31 -20.56
N CYS A 265 39.10 -12.11 -20.60
CA CYS A 265 40.55 -11.92 -20.37
C CYS A 265 40.99 -12.39 -18.98
N ILE A 266 40.17 -12.16 -17.94
CA ILE A 266 40.46 -12.62 -16.58
C ILE A 266 40.47 -14.16 -16.53
N VAL A 267 39.46 -14.82 -17.10
CA VAL A 267 39.36 -16.28 -17.10
C VAL A 267 40.51 -16.90 -17.89
N GLU A 268 40.83 -16.38 -19.08
CA GLU A 268 41.96 -16.85 -19.89
C GLU A 268 43.28 -16.75 -19.12
N LYS A 269 43.51 -15.64 -18.41
CA LYS A 269 44.70 -15.45 -17.57
C LYS A 269 44.75 -16.47 -16.43
N ILE A 270 43.65 -16.66 -15.70
CA ILE A 270 43.59 -17.65 -14.60
C ILE A 270 43.84 -19.07 -15.13
N CYS A 271 43.28 -19.42 -16.28
CA CYS A 271 43.49 -20.72 -16.92
C CYS A 271 44.96 -20.91 -17.31
N ALA A 272 45.60 -19.90 -17.90
CA ALA A 272 47.03 -19.93 -18.24
C ALA A 272 47.91 -20.09 -16.98
N ASP A 273 47.66 -19.29 -15.94
CA ASP A 273 48.42 -19.33 -14.68
C ASP A 273 48.29 -20.68 -13.97
N ASN A 274 47.07 -21.25 -13.94
CA ASN A 274 46.83 -22.59 -13.38
C ASN A 274 47.54 -23.68 -14.19
N TYR A 275 47.50 -23.59 -15.52
CA TYR A 275 48.20 -24.54 -16.39
C TYR A 275 49.71 -24.47 -16.17
N GLU A 276 50.30 -23.28 -16.14
CA GLU A 276 51.74 -23.12 -15.88
C GLU A 276 52.15 -23.65 -14.50
N SER A 277 51.32 -23.43 -13.48
CA SER A 277 51.55 -23.93 -12.12
C SER A 277 51.52 -25.46 -12.06
N GLN A 278 50.56 -26.10 -12.74
CA GLN A 278 50.46 -27.57 -12.79
C GLN A 278 51.47 -28.22 -13.74
N ARG A 279 51.92 -27.50 -14.78
CA ARG A 279 52.86 -28.01 -15.79
C ARG A 279 54.15 -28.52 -15.17
N LYS A 280 54.73 -27.79 -14.20
CA LYS A 280 55.99 -28.22 -13.56
C LYS A 280 55.83 -29.53 -12.81
N SER A 281 54.77 -29.65 -11.99
CA SER A 281 54.49 -30.86 -11.22
C SER A 281 54.16 -32.07 -12.11
N THR A 282 53.37 -31.85 -13.17
CA THR A 282 53.04 -32.91 -14.12
C THR A 282 54.25 -33.36 -14.94
N GLU A 283 55.11 -32.43 -15.38
CA GLU A 283 56.36 -32.75 -16.07
C GLU A 283 57.32 -33.57 -15.17
N GLU A 284 57.43 -33.23 -13.89
CA GLU A 284 58.24 -34.00 -12.92
C GLU A 284 57.67 -35.41 -12.72
N SER A 285 56.36 -35.54 -12.50
CA SER A 285 55.69 -36.84 -12.35
C SER A 285 55.86 -37.72 -13.60
N VAL A 286 55.76 -37.12 -14.79
CA VAL A 286 55.98 -37.83 -16.06
C VAL A 286 57.44 -38.28 -16.18
N LYS A 287 58.41 -37.42 -15.87
CA LYS A 287 59.85 -37.79 -15.87
C LYS A 287 60.15 -38.94 -14.92
N GLU A 288 59.58 -38.94 -13.72
CA GLU A 288 59.74 -40.05 -12.76
C GLU A 288 59.12 -41.35 -13.28
N LYS A 289 57.89 -41.31 -13.81
CA LYS A 289 57.24 -42.48 -14.40
C LYS A 289 58.04 -43.05 -15.58
N VAL A 290 58.55 -42.18 -16.45
CA VAL A 290 59.40 -42.59 -17.57
C VAL A 290 60.70 -43.23 -17.06
N LYS A 291 61.34 -42.67 -16.02
CA LYS A 291 62.54 -43.25 -15.40
C LYS A 291 62.24 -44.63 -14.81
N ALA A 292 61.15 -44.78 -14.07
CA ALA A 292 60.72 -46.06 -13.50
C ALA A 292 60.43 -47.11 -14.58
N LEU A 293 59.78 -46.71 -15.68
CA LEU A 293 59.52 -47.60 -16.83
C LEU A 293 60.81 -48.03 -17.52
N LYS A 294 61.75 -47.10 -17.75
CA LYS A 294 63.08 -47.44 -18.28
C LYS A 294 63.81 -48.44 -17.39
N GLN A 295 63.77 -48.24 -16.08
CA GLN A 295 64.42 -49.15 -15.13
C GLN A 295 63.78 -50.54 -15.10
N LYS A 296 62.43 -50.61 -15.17
CA LYS A 296 61.72 -51.89 -15.34
C LYS A 296 62.08 -52.59 -16.64
N LEU A 297 62.25 -51.85 -17.73
CA LEU A 297 62.64 -52.40 -19.02
C LEU A 297 64.05 -52.99 -18.96
N ILE A 298 65.02 -52.26 -18.39
CA ILE A 298 66.40 -52.73 -18.18
C ILE A 298 66.40 -54.02 -17.37
N GLN A 299 65.74 -54.04 -16.20
CA GLN A 299 65.65 -55.23 -15.35
C GLN A 299 65.03 -56.45 -16.06
N LYS A 300 64.07 -56.23 -16.97
CA LYS A 300 63.46 -57.30 -17.76
C LYS A 300 64.48 -57.91 -18.74
N TYR A 301 65.26 -57.07 -19.42
CA TYR A 301 66.30 -57.53 -20.34
C TYR A 301 67.47 -58.20 -19.61
N ASP A 302 67.91 -57.65 -18.47
CA ASP A 302 68.97 -58.26 -17.66
C ASP A 302 68.57 -59.66 -17.18
N LYS A 303 67.35 -59.83 -16.66
CA LYS A 303 66.81 -61.15 -16.29
C LYS A 303 66.73 -62.10 -17.47
N GLN A 304 66.42 -61.60 -18.67
CA GLN A 304 66.37 -62.43 -19.88
C GLN A 304 67.77 -62.87 -20.30
N LEU A 305 68.76 -61.99 -20.23
CA LEU A 305 70.16 -62.30 -20.49
C LEU A 305 70.71 -63.32 -19.49
N GLU A 306 70.44 -63.14 -18.19
CA GLU A 306 70.83 -64.10 -17.15
C GLU A 306 70.22 -65.48 -17.41
N LYS A 307 68.92 -65.54 -17.73
CA LYS A 307 68.24 -66.80 -18.06
C LYS A 307 68.82 -67.45 -19.31
N GLN A 308 69.17 -66.66 -20.32
CA GLN A 308 69.81 -67.15 -21.54
C GLN A 308 71.21 -67.71 -21.25
N ALA A 309 72.00 -67.02 -20.43
CA ALA A 309 73.32 -67.50 -20.01
C ALA A 309 73.23 -68.80 -19.21
N GLN A 310 72.28 -68.91 -18.28
CA GLN A 310 72.02 -70.14 -17.52
C GLN A 310 71.60 -71.30 -18.44
N ASN A 311 70.70 -71.05 -19.39
CA ASN A 311 70.28 -72.06 -20.36
C ASN A 311 71.47 -72.52 -21.23
N GLN A 312 72.29 -71.58 -21.73
CA GLN A 312 73.48 -71.90 -22.51
C GLN A 312 74.48 -72.74 -21.70
N GLN A 313 74.68 -72.42 -20.41
CA GLN A 313 75.53 -73.21 -19.52
C GLN A 313 74.97 -74.63 -19.31
N ALA A 314 73.65 -74.75 -19.10
CA ALA A 314 72.97 -76.03 -18.95
C ALA A 314 73.07 -76.89 -20.23
N ASP A 315 72.86 -76.29 -21.40
CA ASP A 315 72.97 -76.94 -22.71
C ASP A 315 74.41 -77.40 -22.98
N ALA A 316 75.40 -76.56 -22.66
CA ALA A 316 76.81 -76.92 -22.78
C ALA A 316 77.17 -78.11 -21.87
N LEU A 317 76.64 -78.14 -20.64
CA LEU A 317 76.84 -79.25 -19.70
C LEU A 317 76.14 -80.52 -20.17
N ALA A 318 74.92 -80.42 -20.71
CA ALA A 318 74.19 -81.53 -21.32
C ALA A 318 74.91 -82.10 -22.54
N MET A 319 75.43 -81.25 -23.43
CA MET A 319 76.28 -81.62 -24.57
C MET A 319 77.54 -82.37 -24.11
N LYS A 320 78.26 -81.84 -23.11
CA LYS A 320 79.45 -82.51 -22.55
C LYS A 320 79.10 -83.88 -21.98
N LYS A 321 77.99 -84.02 -21.24
CA LYS A 321 77.52 -85.33 -20.75
C LYS A 321 77.18 -86.29 -21.89
N ARG A 322 76.51 -85.81 -22.95
CA ARG A 322 76.18 -86.61 -24.13
C ARG A 322 77.43 -87.10 -24.87
N CYS A 323 78.41 -86.21 -25.08
CA CYS A 323 79.70 -86.57 -25.68
C CYS A 323 80.42 -87.64 -24.86
N PHE A 324 80.40 -87.53 -23.53
CA PHE A 324 80.98 -88.55 -22.65
C PHE A 324 80.26 -89.89 -22.74
N GLU A 325 78.92 -89.90 -22.76
CA GLU A 325 78.16 -91.15 -22.94
C GLU A 325 78.43 -91.79 -24.31
N MET A 326 78.59 -91.00 -25.38
CA MET A 326 79.01 -91.55 -26.68
C MET A 326 80.43 -92.13 -26.62
N LEU A 327 81.39 -91.44 -25.98
CA LEU A 327 82.75 -91.93 -25.80
C LEU A 327 82.75 -93.24 -24.97
N LYS A 328 81.97 -93.28 -23.89
CA LYS A 328 81.82 -94.46 -23.05
C LYS A 328 81.25 -95.65 -23.83
N LYS A 329 80.20 -95.44 -24.64
CA LYS A 329 79.65 -96.49 -25.53
C LYS A 329 80.70 -96.99 -26.52
N TYR A 330 81.41 -96.08 -27.18
CA TYR A 330 82.48 -96.42 -28.12
C TYR A 330 83.60 -97.24 -27.47
N LEU A 331 84.02 -96.89 -26.25
CA LEU A 331 85.04 -97.62 -25.50
C LEU A 331 84.54 -99.01 -25.06
N LEU A 332 83.26 -99.13 -24.68
CA LEU A 332 82.65 -100.42 -24.33
C LEU A 332 82.50 -101.37 -25.52
N GLU A 333 82.20 -100.83 -26.70
CA GLU A 333 81.99 -101.60 -27.94
C GLU A 333 83.30 -102.07 -28.59
N ASN A 334 84.38 -101.30 -28.49
CA ASN A 334 85.63 -101.56 -29.24
C ASN A 334 86.78 -102.18 -28.45
N PHE A 335 86.75 -102.19 -27.12
CA PHE A 335 87.78 -102.87 -26.31
C PHE A 335 87.30 -104.28 -25.94
N GLN A 336 88.13 -105.32 -26.09
CA GLN A 336 87.76 -106.73 -25.84
C GLN A 336 88.20 -107.28 -24.47
N ASP A 337 89.03 -106.55 -23.71
CA ASP A 337 89.61 -107.04 -22.45
C ASP A 337 88.62 -106.93 -21.27
N ALA A 338 88.19 -108.06 -20.69
CA ALA A 338 87.05 -108.10 -19.75
C ALA A 338 87.37 -107.54 -18.35
N ASP A 339 88.62 -107.64 -17.89
CA ASP A 339 88.99 -107.32 -16.50
C ASP A 339 89.39 -105.85 -16.27
N CYS A 340 89.66 -105.09 -17.34
CA CYS A 340 90.06 -103.68 -17.24
C CYS A 340 88.91 -102.68 -17.54
N LYS A 341 87.79 -103.16 -18.09
CA LYS A 341 86.68 -102.32 -18.58
C LYS A 341 85.95 -101.48 -17.52
N PRO A 342 85.52 -102.02 -16.37
CA PRO A 342 84.65 -101.27 -15.46
C PRO A 342 85.42 -100.22 -14.67
N GLU A 343 86.62 -100.58 -14.20
CA GLU A 343 87.41 -99.72 -13.31
C GLU A 343 88.03 -98.55 -14.09
N PHE A 344 88.50 -98.78 -15.33
CA PHE A 344 88.99 -97.71 -16.21
C PHE A 344 87.88 -96.71 -16.56
N ILE A 345 86.68 -97.18 -16.91
CA ILE A 345 85.53 -96.29 -17.22
C ILE A 345 85.10 -95.50 -15.98
N LYS A 346 85.18 -96.11 -14.79
CA LYS A 346 84.88 -95.45 -13.51
C LYS A 346 85.89 -94.36 -13.16
N GLN A 347 87.18 -94.61 -13.41
CA GLN A 347 88.25 -93.61 -13.28
C GLN A 347 88.11 -92.48 -14.31
N LEU A 348 87.78 -92.80 -15.56
CA LEU A 348 87.54 -91.82 -16.61
C LEU A 348 86.31 -90.94 -16.31
N LYS A 349 85.23 -91.53 -15.78
CA LYS A 349 84.04 -90.79 -15.33
C LYS A 349 84.36 -89.84 -14.19
N THR A 350 85.14 -90.28 -13.19
CA THR A 350 85.51 -89.42 -12.06
C THR A 350 86.44 -88.29 -12.47
N LEU A 351 87.33 -88.48 -13.45
CA LEU A 351 88.12 -87.39 -14.02
C LEU A 351 87.25 -86.41 -14.82
N TYR A 352 86.33 -86.91 -15.64
CA TYR A 352 85.45 -86.08 -16.45
C TYR A 352 84.47 -85.25 -15.61
N GLU A 353 83.92 -85.83 -14.54
CA GLU A 353 83.08 -85.11 -13.57
C GLU A 353 83.87 -84.04 -12.81
N LYS A 354 85.12 -84.31 -12.43
CA LYS A 354 86.02 -83.29 -11.83
C LYS A 354 86.33 -82.15 -12.79
N GLU A 355 86.50 -82.42 -14.08
CA GLU A 355 86.80 -81.40 -15.09
C GLU A 355 85.56 -80.56 -15.45
N ILE A 356 84.36 -81.15 -15.41
CA ILE A 356 83.09 -80.43 -15.57
C ILE A 356 82.85 -79.46 -14.41
N LEU A 357 83.24 -79.81 -13.18
CA LEU A 357 83.00 -79.00 -11.97
C LEU A 357 83.94 -77.80 -11.78
N LYS A 358 84.98 -77.66 -12.62
CA LYS A 358 85.94 -76.53 -12.57
C LYS A 358 85.49 -75.29 -13.38
N LEU A 359 84.33 -75.36 -14.03
CA LEU A 359 83.70 -74.33 -14.86
C LEU A 359 82.36 -73.94 -14.24
#